data_AF-A0A957JRP9-F1
#
_entry.id   AF-A0A957JRP9-F1
#
_cell.length_a   1.000
_cell.length_b   1.000
_cell.length_c   1.000
_cell.angle_alpha   90.00
_cell.angle_beta   90.00
_cell.angle_gamma   90.00
#
_symmetry.space_group_name_H-M   'P 1'
#
loop_
_entity.id
_entity.type
_entity.pdbx_description
1 polymer ?
#
loop_
_entity_poly.entity_id
_entity_poly.type
_entity_poly.pdbx_seq_one_letter_code
_entity_poly.pdbx_strand_id
1 'polypeptide(L)'
;LVGLVFLMVRSQRLERWWRQRRETSDTQPSQIGRLRERASQQLQATWQRLRPGRPQPPTPQAFAAWATTAIEMDRETAVWFRSLSPDHLAVLTRFVDEFCASMGFELNWLLQEQVANKPDLNNTLTQVVGYYLEACRLTFAVRDDLLEFNTPAASESTPRPSLAEVRHKMEQSVKTMLQRNGKTAEMNNEVVATSQS
;
A
#
# COMPACT_ATOMS: atom_id res chain seq x y z
N LEU A 1 27.92 -2.46 6.44
CA LEU A 1 28.04 -0.99 6.66
C LEU A 1 28.01 -0.15 5.37
N VAL A 2 28.66 -0.55 4.27
CA VAL A 2 28.67 0.23 3.01
C VAL A 2 27.31 0.24 2.28
N GLY A 3 26.51 -0.83 2.37
CA GLY A 3 25.18 -0.90 1.72
C GLY A 3 24.08 -0.04 2.35
N LEU A 4 24.12 0.18 3.67
CA LEU A 4 23.16 1.02 4.40
C LEU A 4 23.37 2.51 4.07
N VAL A 5 24.63 2.94 3.88
CA VAL A 5 24.94 4.28 3.38
C VAL A 5 24.37 4.48 1.97
N PHE A 6 24.37 3.44 1.14
CA PHE A 6 23.84 3.53 -0.22
C PHE A 6 22.29 3.65 -0.26
N LEU A 7 21.58 2.92 0.60
CA LEU A 7 20.12 3.01 0.72
C LEU A 7 19.66 4.31 1.40
N MET A 8 20.41 4.80 2.39
CA MET A 8 20.13 6.08 3.05
C MET A 8 20.45 7.28 2.13
N VAL A 9 21.48 7.18 1.29
CA VAL A 9 21.77 8.16 0.23
C VAL A 9 20.71 8.09 -0.87
N ARG A 10 20.15 6.92 -1.21
CA ARG A 10 19.02 6.81 -2.15
C ARG A 10 17.72 7.37 -1.57
N SER A 11 17.39 7.14 -0.30
CA SER A 11 16.19 7.69 0.32
C SER A 11 16.28 9.21 0.47
N GLN A 12 17.45 9.74 0.85
CA GLN A 12 17.66 11.19 0.90
C GLN A 12 17.67 11.83 -0.49
N ARG A 13 18.20 11.16 -1.52
CA ARG A 13 18.08 11.64 -2.90
C ARG A 13 16.64 11.59 -3.38
N LEU A 14 15.86 10.57 -3.01
CA LEU A 14 14.43 10.51 -3.32
C LEU A 14 13.68 11.62 -2.61
N GLU A 15 13.90 11.84 -1.31
CA GLU A 15 13.26 12.92 -0.57
C GLU A 15 13.64 14.30 -1.07
N ARG A 16 14.92 14.52 -1.41
CA ARG A 16 15.36 15.78 -2.03
C ARG A 16 14.75 15.96 -3.41
N TRP A 17 14.66 14.90 -4.21
CA TRP A 17 13.97 14.94 -5.50
C TRP A 17 12.47 15.22 -5.35
N TRP A 18 11.80 14.62 -4.38
CA TRP A 18 10.37 14.86 -4.07
C TRP A 18 10.11 16.24 -3.44
N ARG A 19 11.04 16.80 -2.67
CA ARG A 19 10.98 18.19 -2.16
C ARG A 19 11.24 19.19 -3.27
N GLN A 20 12.27 18.96 -4.08
CA GLN A 20 12.60 19.80 -5.23
C GLN A 20 11.49 19.79 -6.28
N ARG A 21 10.77 18.67 -6.45
CA ARG A 21 9.56 18.61 -7.30
C ARG A 21 8.37 19.38 -6.71
N ARG A 22 8.26 19.45 -5.38
CA ARG A 22 7.21 20.23 -4.71
C ARG A 22 7.49 21.72 -4.77
N GLU A 23 8.73 22.12 -4.54
CA GLU A 23 9.17 23.53 -4.62
C GLU A 23 9.17 24.07 -6.06
N THR A 24 9.48 23.25 -7.08
CA THR A 24 9.27 23.66 -8.48
C THR A 24 7.80 23.69 -8.88
N SER A 25 6.91 23.04 -8.13
CA SER A 25 5.45 23.08 -8.36
C SER A 25 4.77 24.29 -7.71
N ASP A 26 5.47 25.05 -6.85
CA ASP A 26 4.94 26.29 -6.27
C ASP A 26 5.13 27.51 -7.18
N THR A 27 5.77 27.34 -8.34
CA THR A 27 5.77 28.35 -9.40
C THR A 27 4.47 28.25 -10.20
N GLN A 28 3.40 28.83 -9.65
CA GLN A 28 2.10 29.04 -10.29
C GLN A 28 1.31 27.72 -10.52
N PRO A 29 0.02 27.62 -10.14
CA PRO A 29 -0.88 26.54 -10.58
C PRO A 29 -1.17 26.70 -12.08
N SER A 30 -0.11 26.49 -12.86
CA SER A 30 -0.02 26.73 -14.28
C SER A 30 -0.64 25.54 -15.00
N GLN A 31 -1.03 25.80 -16.24
CA GLN A 31 -1.94 25.05 -17.08
C GLN A 31 -1.75 23.51 -17.09
N ILE A 32 -0.57 22.99 -16.74
CA ILE A 32 -0.26 21.56 -16.63
C ILE A 32 -1.15 20.83 -15.61
N GLY A 33 -1.43 21.42 -14.44
CA GLY A 33 -2.34 20.80 -13.46
C GLY A 33 -3.75 20.63 -14.02
N ARG A 34 -4.28 21.71 -14.63
CA ARG A 34 -5.59 21.70 -15.31
C ARG A 34 -5.62 20.77 -16.52
N LEU A 35 -4.53 20.63 -17.26
CA LEU A 35 -4.41 19.70 -18.38
C LEU A 35 -4.37 18.25 -17.90
N ARG A 36 -3.65 17.94 -16.82
CA ARG A 36 -3.63 16.61 -16.22
C ARG A 36 -5.00 16.22 -15.69
N GLU A 37 -5.68 17.14 -15.03
CA GLU A 37 -7.02 16.90 -14.47
C GLU A 37 -8.10 16.79 -15.56
N ARG A 38 -8.01 17.59 -16.62
CA ARG A 38 -8.84 17.40 -17.82
C ARG A 38 -8.54 16.08 -18.51
N ALA A 39 -7.26 15.70 -18.65
CA ALA A 39 -6.88 14.43 -19.27
C ALA A 39 -7.37 13.24 -18.44
N SER A 40 -7.27 13.28 -17.11
CA SER A 40 -7.80 12.23 -16.24
C SER A 40 -9.33 12.17 -16.31
N GLN A 41 -10.02 13.31 -16.31
CA GLN A 41 -11.47 13.37 -16.46
C GLN A 41 -11.93 12.87 -17.84
N GLN A 42 -11.22 13.23 -18.92
CA GLN A 42 -11.51 12.75 -20.27
C GLN A 42 -11.26 11.25 -20.41
N LEU A 43 -10.15 10.75 -19.85
CA LEU A 43 -9.87 9.32 -19.79
C LEU A 43 -10.98 8.61 -19.02
N GLN A 44 -11.36 9.09 -17.85
CA GLN A 44 -12.41 8.48 -17.04
C GLN A 44 -13.77 8.48 -17.76
N ALA A 45 -14.16 9.57 -18.40
CA ALA A 45 -15.38 9.66 -19.20
C ALA A 45 -15.34 8.73 -20.43
N THR A 46 -14.18 8.61 -21.07
CA THR A 46 -13.98 7.71 -22.22
C THR A 46 -14.04 6.25 -21.77
N TRP A 47 -13.41 5.91 -20.64
CA TRP A 47 -13.49 4.59 -20.02
C TRP A 47 -14.92 4.22 -19.62
N GLN A 48 -15.72 5.17 -19.13
CA GLN A 48 -17.14 4.91 -18.84
C GLN A 48 -17.99 4.70 -20.11
N ARG A 49 -17.66 5.40 -21.21
CA ARG A 49 -18.38 5.27 -22.50
C ARG A 49 -18.01 4.01 -23.28
N LEU A 50 -16.76 3.56 -23.16
CA LEU A 50 -16.23 2.38 -23.85
C LEU A 50 -16.50 1.07 -23.10
N ARG A 51 -17.43 1.05 -22.13
CA ARG A 51 -17.76 -0.14 -21.33
C ARG A 51 -19.08 -0.77 -21.80
N PRO A 52 -19.16 -1.45 -22.98
CA PRO A 52 -20.33 -2.21 -23.35
C PRO A 52 -20.43 -3.44 -22.45
N GLY A 53 -21.49 -3.51 -21.65
CA GLY A 53 -21.69 -4.59 -20.67
C GLY A 53 -20.73 -4.46 -19.50
N ARG A 54 -21.17 -3.80 -18.41
CA ARG A 54 -20.39 -3.74 -17.18
C ARG A 54 -20.14 -5.18 -16.74
N PRO A 55 -18.88 -5.68 -16.73
CA PRO A 55 -18.63 -7.02 -16.24
C PRO A 55 -19.16 -7.10 -14.81
N GLN A 56 -19.78 -8.23 -14.47
CA GLN A 56 -20.39 -8.45 -13.17
C GLN A 56 -19.38 -8.07 -12.08
N PRO A 57 -19.76 -7.29 -11.06
CA PRO A 57 -18.83 -6.89 -10.01
C PRO A 57 -18.16 -8.14 -9.41
N PRO A 58 -16.86 -8.06 -9.10
CA PRO A 58 -16.11 -9.19 -8.57
C PRO A 58 -16.78 -9.70 -7.28
N THR A 59 -16.95 -11.01 -7.18
CA THR A 59 -17.50 -11.60 -5.96
C THR A 59 -16.44 -11.56 -4.85
N PRO A 60 -16.84 -11.37 -3.57
CA PRO A 60 -15.89 -11.34 -2.46
C PRO A 60 -15.08 -12.63 -2.35
N GLN A 61 -15.68 -13.77 -2.68
CA GLN A 61 -15.02 -15.08 -2.65
C GLN A 61 -13.99 -15.23 -3.77
N ALA A 62 -14.31 -14.80 -5.00
CA ALA A 62 -13.35 -14.85 -6.10
C ALA A 62 -12.15 -13.94 -5.83
N PHE A 63 -12.42 -12.75 -5.29
CA PHE A 63 -11.37 -11.83 -4.86
C PHE A 63 -10.49 -12.45 -3.75
N ALA A 64 -11.09 -13.03 -2.71
CA ALA A 64 -10.33 -13.64 -1.63
C ALA A 64 -9.46 -14.81 -2.12
N ALA A 65 -10.03 -15.70 -2.93
CA ALA A 65 -9.30 -16.82 -3.50
C ALA A 65 -8.09 -16.35 -4.34
N TRP A 66 -8.32 -15.40 -5.25
CA TRP A 66 -7.26 -14.81 -6.05
C TRP A 66 -6.20 -14.09 -5.20
N ALA A 67 -6.61 -13.27 -4.22
CA ALA A 67 -5.68 -12.52 -3.40
C ALA A 67 -4.77 -13.45 -2.59
N THR A 68 -5.30 -14.57 -2.09
CA THR A 68 -4.50 -15.56 -1.33
C THR A 68 -3.49 -16.34 -2.17
N THR A 69 -3.66 -16.40 -3.50
CA THR A 69 -2.77 -17.15 -4.39
C THR A 69 -1.84 -16.25 -5.19
N ALA A 70 -2.32 -15.08 -5.64
CA ALA A 70 -1.60 -14.20 -6.54
C ALA A 70 -0.77 -13.13 -5.82
N ILE A 71 -1.16 -12.72 -4.61
CA ILE A 71 -0.47 -11.65 -3.89
C ILE A 71 0.48 -12.25 -2.85
N GLU A 72 1.76 -11.92 -2.98
CA GLU A 72 2.76 -12.17 -1.94
C GLU A 72 2.53 -11.21 -0.76
N MET A 73 1.62 -11.59 0.14
CA MET A 73 1.34 -10.84 1.36
C MET A 73 2.37 -11.16 2.44
N ASP A 74 2.77 -10.15 3.21
CA ASP A 74 3.45 -10.39 4.48
C ASP A 74 2.54 -11.16 5.46
N ARG A 75 3.15 -11.78 6.48
CA ARG A 75 2.43 -12.62 7.42
C ARG A 75 1.30 -11.87 8.14
N GLU A 76 1.51 -10.62 8.52
CA GLU A 76 0.49 -9.85 9.26
C GLU A 76 -0.69 -9.51 8.35
N THR A 77 -0.41 -9.10 7.11
CA THR A 77 -1.45 -8.83 6.12
C THR A 77 -2.24 -10.07 5.75
N ALA A 78 -1.58 -11.21 5.57
CA ALA A 78 -2.26 -12.48 5.30
C ALA A 78 -3.14 -12.96 6.48
N VAL A 79 -2.75 -12.69 7.72
CA VAL A 79 -3.56 -13.03 8.91
C VAL A 79 -4.76 -12.10 9.02
N TRP A 80 -4.55 -10.79 8.91
CA TRP A 80 -5.61 -9.78 8.94
C TRP A 80 -6.64 -10.02 7.82
N PHE A 81 -6.19 -10.28 6.60
CA PHE A 81 -7.07 -10.53 5.46
C PHE A 81 -7.97 -11.75 5.69
N ARG A 82 -7.42 -12.83 6.26
CA ARG A 82 -8.17 -14.05 6.59
C ARG A 82 -9.08 -13.91 7.80
N SER A 83 -8.86 -12.92 8.67
CA SER A 83 -9.73 -12.68 9.84
C SER A 83 -10.95 -11.80 9.52
N LEU A 84 -11.07 -11.30 8.28
CA LEU A 84 -12.23 -10.51 7.85
C LEU A 84 -13.50 -11.36 7.84
N SER A 85 -14.58 -10.83 8.40
CA SER A 85 -15.91 -11.41 8.24
C SER A 85 -16.37 -11.32 6.77
N PRO A 86 -17.36 -12.11 6.34
CA PRO A 86 -17.90 -12.04 4.99
C PRO A 86 -18.36 -10.62 4.59
N ASP A 87 -18.97 -9.88 5.53
CA ASP A 87 -19.43 -8.51 5.29
C ASP A 87 -18.26 -7.54 5.10
N HIS A 88 -17.23 -7.64 5.96
CA HIS A 88 -16.02 -6.81 5.83
C HIS A 88 -15.25 -7.14 4.56
N LEU A 89 -15.18 -8.42 4.18
CA LEU A 89 -14.59 -8.85 2.93
C LEU A 89 -15.35 -8.25 1.73
N ALA A 90 -16.69 -8.26 1.75
CA ALA A 90 -17.49 -7.68 0.68
C ALA A 90 -17.27 -6.15 0.54
N VAL A 91 -17.19 -5.43 1.65
CA VAL A 91 -16.87 -4.00 1.65
C VAL A 91 -15.45 -3.76 1.13
N LEU A 92 -14.47 -4.55 1.56
CA LEU A 92 -13.10 -4.46 1.09
C LEU A 92 -13.02 -4.73 -0.42
N THR A 93 -13.68 -5.77 -0.93
CA THR A 93 -13.74 -6.08 -2.37
C THR A 93 -14.28 -4.90 -3.16
N ARG A 94 -15.35 -4.24 -2.69
CA ARG A 94 -15.87 -3.03 -3.35
C ARG A 94 -14.84 -1.91 -3.37
N PHE A 95 -14.17 -1.64 -2.26
CA PHE A 95 -13.14 -0.60 -2.20
C PHE A 95 -11.93 -0.90 -3.08
N VAL A 96 -11.52 -2.15 -3.18
CA VAL A 96 -10.43 -2.56 -4.08
C VAL A 96 -10.87 -2.39 -5.54
N ASP A 97 -12.10 -2.78 -5.89
CA ASP A 97 -12.64 -2.59 -7.24
C ASP A 97 -12.72 -1.10 -7.63
N GLU A 98 -13.22 -0.25 -6.72
CA GLU A 98 -13.25 1.21 -6.89
C GLU A 98 -11.85 1.80 -7.03
N PHE A 99 -10.89 1.34 -6.22
CA PHE A 99 -9.49 1.75 -6.31
C PHE A 99 -8.87 1.38 -7.66
N CYS A 100 -9.06 0.13 -8.12
CA CYS A 100 -8.59 -0.31 -9.44
C CYS A 100 -9.18 0.57 -10.55
N ALA A 101 -10.50 0.81 -10.50
CA ALA A 101 -11.19 1.66 -11.46
C ALA A 101 -10.66 3.10 -11.46
N SER A 102 -10.32 3.65 -10.29
CA SER A 102 -9.71 4.98 -10.17
C SER A 102 -8.31 5.05 -10.80
N MET A 103 -7.59 3.92 -10.82
CA MET A 103 -6.28 3.76 -11.44
C MET A 103 -6.36 3.44 -12.95
N GLY A 104 -7.57 3.28 -13.49
CA GLY A 104 -7.79 3.04 -14.92
C GLY A 104 -7.72 1.58 -15.36
N PHE A 105 -7.89 0.63 -14.45
CA PHE A 105 -8.02 -0.80 -14.78
C PHE A 105 -9.15 -1.45 -13.96
N GLU A 106 -9.51 -2.69 -14.27
CA GLU A 106 -10.61 -3.38 -13.57
C GLU A 106 -10.06 -4.53 -12.74
N LEU A 107 -10.60 -4.75 -11.53
CA LEU A 107 -10.20 -5.88 -10.71
C LEU A 107 -10.50 -7.21 -11.42
N ASN A 108 -11.61 -7.29 -12.16
CA ASN A 108 -11.95 -8.47 -12.96
C ASN A 108 -10.93 -8.83 -14.04
N TRP A 109 -10.13 -7.87 -14.53
CA TRP A 109 -9.06 -8.19 -15.47
C TRP A 109 -8.01 -9.11 -14.85
N LEU A 110 -7.77 -8.97 -13.54
CA LEU A 110 -6.89 -9.84 -12.76
C LEU A 110 -7.59 -11.15 -12.40
N LEU A 111 -8.83 -11.09 -11.94
CA LEU A 111 -9.57 -12.29 -11.50
C LEU A 111 -9.89 -13.27 -12.65
N GLN A 112 -10.12 -12.74 -13.85
CA GLN A 112 -10.46 -13.52 -15.05
C GLN A 112 -9.28 -13.69 -16.00
N GLU A 113 -8.05 -13.40 -15.53
CA GLU A 113 -6.82 -13.59 -16.29
C GLU A 113 -6.79 -12.85 -17.66
N GLN A 114 -7.57 -11.77 -17.82
CA GLN A 114 -7.67 -11.03 -19.09
C GLN A 114 -6.35 -10.35 -19.48
N VAL A 115 -5.46 -10.14 -18.51
CA VAL A 115 -4.11 -9.60 -18.70
C VAL A 115 -3.01 -10.65 -18.59
N ALA A 116 -3.34 -11.94 -18.54
CA ALA A 116 -2.33 -13.02 -18.41
C ALA A 116 -1.37 -13.10 -19.60
N ASN A 117 -1.79 -12.64 -20.79
CA ASN A 117 -0.91 -12.54 -21.96
C ASN A 117 0.15 -11.41 -21.86
N LYS A 118 0.10 -10.59 -20.80
CA LYS A 118 1.05 -9.51 -20.52
C LYS A 118 1.58 -9.65 -19.10
N PRO A 119 2.55 -10.56 -18.85
CA PRO A 119 2.97 -10.95 -17.51
C PRO A 119 3.51 -9.76 -16.69
N ASP A 120 4.27 -8.85 -17.31
CA ASP A 120 4.79 -7.67 -16.62
C ASP A 120 3.67 -6.74 -16.13
N LEU A 121 2.62 -6.58 -16.95
CA LEU A 121 1.45 -5.79 -16.59
C LEU A 121 0.66 -6.49 -15.48
N ASN A 122 0.41 -7.79 -15.61
CA ASN A 122 -0.29 -8.58 -14.60
C ASN A 122 0.42 -8.49 -13.23
N ASN A 123 1.73 -8.66 -13.21
CA ASN A 123 2.55 -8.57 -12.01
C ASN A 123 2.48 -7.17 -11.38
N THR A 124 2.61 -6.12 -12.20
CA THR A 124 2.53 -4.73 -11.74
C THR A 124 1.17 -4.43 -11.12
N LEU A 125 0.08 -4.82 -11.78
CA LEU A 125 -1.28 -4.60 -11.28
C LEU A 125 -1.54 -5.39 -9.99
N THR A 126 -1.04 -6.64 -9.91
CA THR A 126 -1.14 -7.47 -8.71
C THR A 126 -0.40 -6.84 -7.53
N GLN A 127 0.82 -6.32 -7.74
CA GLN A 127 1.57 -5.59 -6.71
C GLN A 127 0.84 -4.33 -6.25
N VAL A 128 0.24 -3.57 -7.18
CA VAL A 128 -0.55 -2.37 -6.84
C VAL A 128 -1.71 -2.72 -5.91
N VAL A 129 -2.44 -3.81 -6.18
CA VAL A 129 -3.51 -4.29 -5.30
C VAL A 129 -2.94 -4.76 -3.96
N GLY A 130 -1.80 -5.45 -3.96
CA GLY A 130 -1.10 -5.87 -2.73
C GLY A 130 -0.74 -4.70 -1.81
N TYR A 131 -0.15 -3.63 -2.35
CA TYR A 131 0.17 -2.42 -1.59
C TYR A 131 -1.07 -1.73 -1.03
N TYR A 132 -2.18 -1.73 -1.78
CA TYR A 132 -3.43 -1.16 -1.29
C TYR A 132 -3.98 -1.97 -0.09
N LEU A 133 -3.90 -3.30 -0.13
CA LEU A 133 -4.31 -4.16 0.97
C LEU A 133 -3.47 -3.93 2.24
N GLU A 134 -2.15 -3.79 2.08
CA GLU A 134 -1.25 -3.46 3.19
C GLU A 134 -1.60 -2.09 3.80
N ALA A 135 -1.85 -1.08 2.97
CA ALA A 135 -2.26 0.25 3.42
C ALA A 135 -3.61 0.21 4.17
N CYS A 136 -4.58 -0.58 3.69
CA CYS A 136 -5.84 -0.79 4.39
C CYS A 136 -5.59 -1.39 5.78
N ARG A 137 -4.81 -2.47 5.89
CA ARG A 137 -4.48 -3.08 7.19
C ARG A 137 -3.87 -2.09 8.17
N LEU A 138 -2.85 -1.34 7.74
CA LEU A 138 -2.19 -0.34 8.58
C LEU A 138 -3.17 0.73 9.07
N THR A 139 -4.10 1.14 8.20
CA THR A 139 -5.15 2.09 8.57
C THR A 139 -6.09 1.53 9.64
N PHE A 140 -6.45 0.25 9.55
CA PHE A 140 -7.25 -0.41 10.59
C PHE A 140 -6.49 -0.55 11.91
N ALA A 141 -5.21 -0.93 11.87
CA ALA A 141 -4.38 -1.02 13.07
C ALA A 141 -4.28 0.34 13.79
N VAL A 142 -4.05 1.42 13.05
CA VAL A 142 -4.00 2.78 13.62
C VAL A 142 -5.35 3.23 14.15
N ARG A 143 -6.47 2.81 13.54
CA ARG A 143 -7.80 3.15 14.06
C ARG A 143 -8.01 2.58 15.46
N ASP A 144 -7.59 1.35 15.71
CA ASP A 144 -7.74 0.73 17.03
C ASP A 144 -6.88 1.46 18.07
N ASP A 145 -5.63 1.81 17.73
CA ASP A 145 -4.76 2.63 18.57
C ASP A 145 -5.37 4.02 18.88
N LEU A 146 -6.00 4.65 17.88
CA LEU A 146 -6.67 5.94 18.04
C LEU A 146 -7.92 5.84 18.90
N LEU A 147 -8.69 4.75 18.80
CA LEU A 147 -9.86 4.52 19.65
C LEU A 147 -9.44 4.31 21.11
N GLU A 148 -8.37 3.56 21.34
CA GLU A 148 -7.79 3.39 22.69
C GLU A 148 -7.34 4.74 23.25
N PHE A 149 -6.59 5.54 22.47
CA PHE A 149 -6.13 6.87 22.89
C PHE A 149 -7.27 7.84 23.23
N ASN A 150 -8.39 7.76 22.51
CA ASN A 150 -9.54 8.65 22.69
C ASN A 150 -10.51 8.18 23.79
N THR A 151 -10.30 7.02 24.40
CA THR A 151 -11.17 6.52 25.47
C THR A 151 -10.89 7.30 26.78
N PRO A 152 -11.86 8.07 27.33
CA PRO A 152 -11.62 8.98 28.46
C PRO A 152 -11.11 8.31 29.74
N ALA A 153 -11.30 6.99 29.89
CA ALA A 153 -10.88 6.25 31.07
C ALA A 153 -9.34 6.22 31.29
N ALA A 154 -8.53 6.50 30.28
CA ALA A 154 -7.06 6.60 30.42
C ALA A 154 -6.59 7.92 31.04
N SER A 155 -7.50 8.88 31.29
CA SER A 155 -7.15 10.24 31.72
C SER A 155 -7.12 10.46 33.24
N GLU A 156 -7.52 9.49 34.06
CA GLU A 156 -7.55 9.65 35.52
C GLU A 156 -6.38 9.00 36.28
N SER A 157 -5.53 8.17 35.67
CA SER A 157 -4.42 7.53 36.41
C SER A 157 -3.11 7.31 35.68
N THR A 158 -3.03 7.51 34.36
CA THR A 158 -1.77 7.46 33.61
C THR A 158 -1.33 8.87 33.21
N PRO A 159 -0.16 9.37 33.67
CA PRO A 159 0.36 10.64 33.21
C PRO A 159 0.48 10.60 31.69
N ARG A 160 -0.17 11.57 31.05
CA ARG A 160 -0.21 11.69 29.59
C ARG A 160 1.23 11.74 29.09
N PRO A 161 1.67 10.82 28.22
CA PRO A 161 3.04 10.84 27.74
C PRO A 161 3.29 12.17 27.04
N SER A 162 4.39 12.81 27.41
CA SER A 162 4.81 14.05 26.79
C SER A 162 5.07 13.82 25.30
N LEU A 163 4.95 14.88 24.50
CA LEU A 163 5.25 14.83 23.06
C LEU A 163 6.71 14.35 22.80
N ALA A 164 7.61 14.58 23.75
CA ALA A 164 8.98 14.07 23.74
C ALA A 164 9.04 12.54 23.89
N GLU A 165 8.23 11.95 24.76
CA GLU A 165 8.16 10.49 24.95
C GLU A 165 7.54 9.79 23.75
N VAL A 166 6.47 10.35 23.17
CA VAL A 166 5.86 9.81 21.94
C VAL A 166 6.86 9.83 20.80
N ARG A 167 7.57 10.96 20.61
CA ARG A 167 8.63 11.07 19.60
C ARG A 167 9.75 10.06 19.84
N HIS A 168 10.20 9.90 21.09
CA HIS A 168 11.25 8.94 21.42
C HIS A 168 10.83 7.50 21.13
N LYS A 169 9.61 7.10 21.54
CA LYS A 169 9.06 5.77 21.23
C LYS A 169 8.97 5.53 19.73
N MET A 170 8.53 6.54 18.97
CA MET A 170 8.44 6.44 17.51
C MET A 170 9.83 6.27 16.87
N GLU A 171 10.83 7.03 17.33
CA GLU A 171 12.22 6.88 16.87
C GLU A 171 12.79 5.50 17.21
N GLN A 172 12.45 4.93 18.37
CA GLN A 172 12.88 3.57 18.77
C GLN A 172 12.19 2.48 17.94
N SER A 173 10.89 2.60 17.68
CA SER A 173 10.15 1.67 16.81
C SER A 173 10.70 1.68 15.38
N VAL A 174 11.02 2.87 14.84
CA VAL A 174 11.64 2.98 13.52
C VAL A 174 13.02 2.33 13.52
N LYS A 175 13.85 2.55 14.56
CA LYS A 175 15.16 1.88 14.69
C LYS A 175 15.04 0.36 14.76
N THR A 176 14.10 -0.17 15.53
CA THR A 176 13.90 -1.63 15.65
C THR A 176 13.39 -2.24 14.35
N MET A 177 12.48 -1.59 13.63
CA MET A 177 12.05 -2.01 12.30
C MET A 177 13.22 -2.04 11.30
N LEU A 178 14.08 -1.01 11.31
CA LEU A 178 15.26 -0.95 10.45
C LEU A 178 16.29 -2.03 10.80
N GLN A 179 16.51 -2.31 12.08
CA GLN A 179 17.40 -3.39 12.52
C GLN A 179 16.88 -4.76 12.11
N ARG A 180 15.57 -4.99 12.22
CA ARG A 180 14.93 -6.24 11.80
C ARG A 180 15.09 -6.47 10.30
N ASN A 181 14.87 -5.43 9.49
CA ASN A 181 14.98 -5.50 8.02
C ASN A 181 16.44 -5.63 7.54
N GLY A 182 17.38 -5.02 8.26
CA GLY A 182 18.82 -5.20 7.98
C GLY A 182 19.29 -6.63 8.26
N LYS A 183 18.83 -7.24 9.35
CA LYS A 183 19.20 -8.60 9.75
C LYS A 183 18.64 -9.67 8.80
N THR A 184 17.44 -9.45 8.25
CA THR A 184 16.88 -10.34 7.21
C THR A 184 17.63 -10.29 5.89
N ALA A 185 18.22 -9.14 5.54
CA ALA A 185 19.04 -9.03 4.32
C ALA A 185 20.40 -9.74 4.46
N GLU A 186 20.99 -9.76 5.66
CA GLU A 186 22.24 -10.48 5.91
C GLU A 186 22.04 -12.00 5.96
N MET A 187 20.97 -12.49 6.61
CA MET A 187 20.64 -13.93 6.60
C MET A 187 20.42 -14.49 5.17
N ASN A 188 19.80 -13.71 4.28
CA ASN A 188 19.58 -14.16 2.91
C ASN A 188 20.87 -14.27 2.09
N ASN A 189 21.89 -13.43 2.36
CA ASN A 189 23.18 -13.55 1.69
C ASN A 189 24.01 -14.74 2.19
N GLU A 190 23.88 -15.09 3.47
CA GLU A 190 24.62 -16.20 4.08
C GLU A 190 24.06 -17.57 3.66
N VAL A 191 22.73 -17.67 3.50
CA VAL A 191 22.04 -18.87 2.97
C VAL A 191 22.34 -19.09 1.48
N VAL A 192 22.50 -18.03 0.69
CA VAL A 192 22.87 -18.13 -0.73
C VAL A 192 24.33 -18.59 -0.90
N ALA A 193 25.24 -18.15 -0.03
CA ALA A 193 26.64 -18.54 -0.08
C ALA A 193 26.89 -20.01 0.32
N THR A 194 26.07 -20.57 1.21
CA THR A 194 26.19 -21.97 1.66
C THR A 194 25.51 -22.98 0.74
N SER A 195 24.68 -22.54 -0.20
CA SER A 195 23.99 -23.40 -1.18
C SER A 195 24.78 -23.61 -2.49
N GLN A 196 25.99 -23.05 -2.60
CA GLN A 196 26.87 -23.17 -3.78
C GLN A 196 28.17 -23.95 -3.51
N SER A 197 28.27 -24.65 -2.37
CA SER A 197 29.30 -25.66 -2.08
C SER A 197 28.66 -27.02 -1.90
#